data_AF-A0A9C9ERJ4-F1
#
_entry.id   AF-A0A9C9ERJ4-F1
#
_cell.length_a   1.000
_cell.length_b   1.000
_cell.length_c   1.000
_cell.angle_alpha   90.00
_cell.angle_beta   90.00
_cell.angle_gamma   90.00
#
_symmetry.space_group_name_H-M   'P 1'
#
loop_
_entity.id
_entity.type
_entity.pdbx_description
1 polymer ?
#
loop_
_entity_poly.entity_id
_entity_poly.type
_entity_poly.pdbx_seq_one_letter_code
_entity_poly.pdbx_strand_id
1 'polypeptide(L)' 'MSNGDDGTGPDRNSDEVKKWIKSHDIVISKGQANYEGLNELSGIFFMLVVKCKLVADDVGTKVSDVVLYHSK' A
#
# COMPACT_ATOMS: atom_id res chain seq x y z
N MET A 1 2.38 -2.71 -11.04
CA MET A 1 1.31 -1.75 -10.71
C MET A 1 1.00 -0.93 -11.94
N SER A 2 -0.27 -0.82 -12.31
CA SER A 2 -0.76 0.05 -13.38
C SER A 2 -1.40 1.31 -12.78
N ASN A 3 -1.85 2.23 -13.63
CA ASN A 3 -2.59 3.42 -13.21
C ASN A 3 -4.07 3.14 -12.88
N GLY A 4 -4.46 1.86 -12.74
CA GLY A 4 -5.85 1.43 -12.52
C GLY A 4 -6.58 1.08 -13.81
N ASP A 5 -5.94 1.21 -14.97
CA ASP A 5 -6.46 0.75 -16.25
C ASP A 5 -6.13 -0.73 -16.45
N ASP A 6 -7.15 -1.53 -16.77
CA ASP A 6 -7.03 -2.97 -16.98
C ASP A 6 -6.01 -3.30 -18.09
N GLY A 7 -5.15 -4.28 -17.82
CA GLY A 7 -4.14 -4.77 -18.77
C GLY A 7 -2.91 -3.87 -18.96
N THR A 8 -2.83 -2.72 -18.29
CA THR A 8 -1.70 -1.78 -18.46
C THR A 8 -0.56 -1.98 -17.45
N GLY A 9 -0.64 -2.96 -16.56
CA GLY A 9 0.43 -3.29 -15.62
C GLY A 9 0.27 -4.64 -14.94
N PRO A 10 1.31 -5.12 -14.23
CA PRO A 10 1.27 -6.43 -13.59
C PRO A 10 0.29 -6.44 -12.41
N ASP A 11 -0.33 -7.59 -12.20
CA ASP A 11 -1.21 -7.86 -11.07
C ASP A 11 -0.49 -7.52 -9.75
N ARG A 12 -1.19 -6.81 -8.85
CA ARG A 12 -0.65 -6.37 -7.56
C ARG A 12 -0.10 -7.53 -6.69
N ASN A 13 -0.68 -8.72 -6.84
CA ASN A 13 -0.31 -9.91 -6.09
C ASN A 13 0.68 -10.83 -6.84
N SER A 14 1.13 -10.41 -8.03
CA SER A 14 2.11 -11.16 -8.83
C SER A 14 3.48 -11.24 -8.13
N ASP A 15 4.23 -12.29 -8.45
CA ASP A 15 5.58 -12.46 -7.94
C ASP A 15 6.55 -11.39 -8.46
N GLU A 16 6.26 -10.79 -9.61
CA GLU A 16 7.00 -9.65 -10.15
C GLU A 16 6.93 -8.45 -9.19
N VAL A 17 5.72 -8.08 -8.76
CA VAL A 17 5.52 -6.97 -7.81
C VAL A 17 6.15 -7.29 -6.45
N LYS A 18 5.97 -8.51 -5.93
CA LYS A 18 6.61 -8.94 -4.68
C LYS A 18 8.13 -8.87 -4.75
N LYS A 19 8.73 -9.25 -5.89
CA LYS A 19 10.17 -9.17 -6.11
C LYS A 19 10.65 -7.73 -6.10
N TRP A 20 9.93 -6.82 -6.76
CA TRP A 20 10.27 -5.39 -6.71
C TRP A 20 10.24 -4.85 -5.29
N ILE A 21 9.23 -5.20 -4.49
CA ILE A 21 9.14 -4.75 -3.09
C ILE A 21 10.35 -5.24 -2.29
N LYS A 22 10.74 -6.51 -2.45
CA LYS A 22 11.85 -7.11 -1.71
C LYS A 22 13.24 -6.67 -2.18
N SER A 23 13.38 -6.16 -3.40
CA SER A 23 14.68 -5.85 -4.00
C SER A 23 15.13 -4.40 -3.81
N HIS A 24 14.34 -3.56 -3.14
CA HIS A 24 14.67 -2.14 -2.94
C HIS A 24 14.74 -1.83 -1.45
N ASP A 25 15.67 -0.94 -1.08
CA ASP A 25 15.87 -0.53 0.30
C ASP A 25 14.68 0.28 0.86
N ILE A 26 13.98 1.00 -0.02
CA ILE A 26 12.84 1.85 0.32
C ILE A 26 11.75 1.65 -0.73
N VAL A 27 10.54 1.32 -0.27
CA VAL A 27 9.34 1.22 -1.09
C VAL A 27 8.29 2.14 -0.53
N ILE A 28 7.77 3.06 -1.36
CA ILE A 28 6.68 3.96 -0.98
C ILE A 28 5.45 3.64 -1.82
N SER A 29 4.36 3.30 -1.14
CA SER A 29 3.06 3.02 -1.74
C SER A 29 2.06 4.12 -1.39
N LYS A 30 1.33 4.62 -2.39
CA LYS A 30 0.53 5.84 -2.26
C LYS A 30 -0.97 5.56 -2.27
N GLY A 31 -1.68 6.08 -1.28
CA GLY A 31 -3.14 6.03 -1.21
C GLY A 31 -3.71 4.75 -0.60
N GLN A 32 -4.97 4.84 -0.15
CA GLN A 32 -5.62 3.78 0.62
C GLN A 32 -5.88 2.49 -0.19
N ALA A 33 -6.24 2.59 -1.48
CA ALA A 33 -6.47 1.39 -2.29
C ALA A 33 -5.21 0.52 -2.42
N ASN A 34 -4.03 1.15 -2.45
CA ASN A 34 -2.77 0.41 -2.44
C ASN A 34 -2.43 -0.16 -1.07
N TYR A 35 -2.80 0.53 0.02
CA TYR A 35 -2.74 -0.04 1.37
C TYR A 35 -3.58 -1.31 1.47
N GLU A 36 -4.86 -1.22 1.13
CA GLU A 36 -5.80 -2.36 1.19
C GLU A 36 -5.36 -3.55 0.32
N GLY A 37 -4.65 -3.30 -0.78
CA GLY A 37 -4.17 -4.34 -1.68
C GLY A 37 -2.80 -4.93 -1.35
N LEU A 38 -1.99 -4.28 -0.50
CA LEU A 38 -0.59 -4.65 -0.26
C LEU A 38 -0.22 -4.70 1.23
N ASN A 39 -1.15 -4.42 2.16
CA ASN A 39 -0.86 -4.38 3.60
C ASN A 39 -0.42 -5.74 4.18
N GLU A 40 -0.68 -6.84 3.48
CA GLU A 40 -0.16 -8.18 3.83
C GLU A 40 1.35 -8.35 3.52
N LEU A 41 1.96 -7.43 2.76
CA LEU A 41 3.38 -7.44 2.44
C LEU A 41 4.15 -6.50 3.37
N SER A 42 5.31 -6.95 3.84
CA SER A 42 6.23 -6.16 4.67
C SER A 42 7.23 -5.34 3.84
N GLY A 43 7.86 -4.36 4.48
CA GLY A 43 8.90 -3.52 3.88
C GLY A 43 8.35 -2.37 3.03
N ILE A 44 7.11 -1.96 3.26
CA ILE A 44 6.44 -0.90 2.51
C ILE A 44 6.10 0.27 3.43
N PHE A 45 6.45 1.48 3.00
CA PHE A 45 5.92 2.72 3.56
C PHE A 45 4.67 3.15 2.81
N PHE A 46 3.53 3.12 3.47
CA PHE A 46 2.26 3.57 2.95
C PHE A 46 2.04 5.04 3.31
N MET A 47 1.93 5.90 2.31
CA MET A 47 1.54 7.30 2.49
C MET A 47 0.11 7.50 1.97
N LEU A 48 -0.83 7.69 2.89
CA LEU A 48 -2.26 7.74 2.59
C LEU A 48 -3.01 8.75 3.45
N VAL A 49 -4.17 9.16 2.93
CA VAL A 49 -5.25 9.75 3.73
C VAL A 49 -6.16 8.60 4.14
N VAL A 50 -6.46 8.46 5.43
CA VAL A 50 -7.37 7.41 5.92
C VAL A 50 -8.81 7.84 5.67
N LYS A 51 -9.57 7.05 4.91
CA LYS A 51 -10.93 7.38 4.44
C LYS A 51 -12.04 6.61 5.15
N CYS A 52 -11.72 5.53 5.84
CA CYS A 52 -12.72 4.69 6.50
C CYS A 52 -12.25 4.20 7.88
N LYS A 53 -13.22 3.87 8.74
CA LYS A 53 -12.97 3.43 10.11
C LYS A 53 -12.14 2.15 10.18
N LEU A 54 -12.36 1.21 9.25
CA LEU A 54 -11.60 -0.04 9.18
C LEU A 54 -10.10 0.20 9.05
N VAL A 55 -9.70 1.04 8.08
CA VAL A 55 -8.28 1.39 7.88
C VAL A 55 -7.75 2.25 9.03
N ALA A 56 -8.60 3.11 9.61
CA ALA A 56 -8.21 3.90 10.78
C ALA A 56 -7.85 3.00 11.97
N ASP A 57 -8.62 1.95 12.22
CA ASP A 57 -8.37 1.00 13.29
C ASP A 57 -7.15 0.13 13.03
N ASP A 58 -6.98 -0.34 11.79
CA ASP A 58 -5.84 -1.15 11.36
C ASP A 58 -4.50 -0.40 11.48
N VAL A 59 -4.48 0.88 11.10
CA VAL A 59 -3.30 1.76 11.18
C VAL A 59 -3.11 2.38 12.56
N GLY A 60 -4.14 2.36 13.43
CA GLY A 60 -4.11 2.98 14.76
C GLY A 60 -4.23 4.52 14.75
N THR A 61 -5.05 5.07 13.85
CA THR A 61 -5.24 6.51 13.63
C THR A 61 -6.74 6.86 13.54
N LYS A 62 -7.11 8.07 13.08
CA LYS A 62 -8.48 8.52 12.86
C LYS A 62 -8.78 8.70 11.37
N VAL A 63 -10.06 8.64 11.01
CA VAL A 63 -10.51 8.99 9.66
C VAL A 63 -10.13 10.44 9.37
N SER A 64 -9.66 10.70 8.15
CA SER A 64 -9.10 11.95 7.62
C SER A 64 -7.66 12.25 8.00
N ASP A 65 -7.01 11.43 8.84
CA ASP A 65 -5.59 11.62 9.12
C ASP A 65 -4.74 11.35 7.86
N VAL A 66 -3.70 12.15 7.68
CA VAL A 66 -2.62 11.90 6.72
C VAL A 66 -1.53 11.14 7.45
N VAL A 67 -1.23 9.93 7.00
CA VAL A 67 -0.29 9.04 7.70
C VAL A 67 0.80 8.53 6.77
N LEU A 68 1.98 8.30 7.37
CA LEU A 68 3.05 7.48 6.82
C LEU A 68 3.17 6.24 7.70
N TYR A 69 2.62 5.11 7.24
CA TYR A 69 2.59 3.84 7.96
C TYR A 69 3.63 2.87 7.37
N HIS A 70 4.40 2.20 8.22
CA HIS A 70 5.40 1.22 7.77
C HIS A 70 4.94 -0.20 8.10
N SER A 71 4.76 -1.05 7.08
CA SER A 71 4.49 -2.46 7.28
C SER A 71 5.78 -3.18 7.69
N LYS A 72 5.83 -3.58 8.97
CA LYS A 72 6.94 -4.35 9.52
C LYS A 72 6.83 -5.82 9.14
#